data_AF-F8GGJ9-F1
#
_entry.id   AF-F8GGJ9-F1
#
_cell.length_a   1.000
_cell.length_b   1.000
_cell.length_c   1.000
_cell.angle_alpha   90.00
_cell.angle_beta   90.00
_cell.angle_gamma   90.00
#
_symmetry.space_group_name_H-M   'P 1'
#
loop_
_entity.id
_entity.type
_entity.pdbx_description
1 polymer ?
#
loop_
_entity_poly.entity_id
_entity_poly.type
_entity_poly.pdbx_seq_one_letter_code
_entity_poly.pdbx_strand_id
1 'polypeptide(L)'
;MKTIDLASGLGISVQMTNRLIKQGMPRDLDLAIAWRKSNLQPFRMKSTRIGGNSGKPYQSAQINKSAIASDEVYCAEEISGVTKALRKIVPNLWFSQIGWLATALREQGVKVTPEQLIGAQSILFLIYMETADDLLKSEGRYTAPASLMAKPGDEIYPSLIASLNRILSEDNAT
;
A
#
# COMPACT_ATOMS: atom_id res chain seq x y z
N MET A 1 7.37 2.64 -38.57
CA MET A 1 8.20 1.82 -37.66
C MET A 1 7.75 0.36 -37.72
N LYS A 2 8.67 -0.62 -37.68
CA LYS A 2 8.27 -2.04 -37.56
C LYS A 2 7.68 -2.27 -36.16
N THR A 3 6.73 -3.19 -36.03
CA THR A 3 6.03 -3.41 -34.75
C THR A 3 6.96 -3.85 -33.62
N ILE A 4 8.04 -4.56 -33.94
CA ILE A 4 9.04 -5.02 -32.97
C ILE A 4 9.77 -3.82 -32.36
N ASP A 5 10.23 -2.90 -33.20
CA ASP A 5 10.93 -1.69 -32.76
C ASP A 5 9.97 -0.80 -31.96
N LEU A 6 8.72 -0.66 -32.42
CA LEU A 6 7.70 0.13 -31.72
C LEU A 6 7.35 -0.48 -30.35
N ALA A 7 7.27 -1.81 -30.26
CA ALA A 7 7.03 -2.52 -29.01
C ALA A 7 8.17 -2.31 -28.01
N SER A 8 9.43 -2.34 -28.50
CA SER A 8 10.62 -2.05 -27.70
C SER A 8 10.61 -0.61 -27.19
N GLY A 9 10.34 0.38 -28.06
CA GLY A 9 10.25 1.79 -27.67
C GLY A 9 9.09 2.08 -26.69
N LEU A 10 8.01 1.32 -26.76
CA LEU A 10 6.85 1.45 -25.88
C LEU A 10 6.92 0.60 -24.60
N GLY A 11 7.97 -0.23 -24.43
CA GLY A 11 8.15 -1.11 -23.27
C GLY A 11 7.05 -2.16 -23.09
N ILE A 12 6.45 -2.66 -24.17
CA ILE A 12 5.34 -3.63 -24.14
C ILE A 12 5.59 -4.81 -25.09
N SER A 13 4.83 -5.89 -24.93
CA SER A 13 4.97 -7.05 -25.84
C SER A 13 4.52 -6.70 -27.27
N VAL A 14 5.13 -7.36 -28.26
CA VAL A 14 4.77 -7.22 -29.68
C VAL A 14 3.29 -7.55 -29.91
N GLN A 15 2.77 -8.55 -29.19
CA GLN A 15 1.35 -8.94 -29.25
C GLN A 15 0.42 -7.81 -28.73
N MET A 16 0.78 -7.16 -27.62
CA MET A 16 0.03 -6.03 -27.08
C MET A 16 0.08 -4.84 -28.03
N THR A 17 1.25 -4.58 -28.62
CA THR A 17 1.43 -3.52 -29.62
C THR A 17 0.53 -3.73 -30.83
N ASN A 18 0.47 -4.96 -31.37
CA ASN A 18 -0.44 -5.31 -32.46
C ASN A 18 -1.91 -5.11 -32.09
N ARG A 19 -2.29 -5.45 -30.85
CA ARG A 19 -3.65 -5.23 -30.35
C ARG A 19 -4.00 -3.74 -30.27
N LEU A 20 -3.08 -2.91 -29.78
CA LEU A 20 -3.29 -1.45 -29.69
C LEU A 20 -3.32 -0.79 -31.07
N ILE A 21 -2.50 -1.24 -32.01
CA ILE A 21 -2.57 -0.79 -33.41
C ILE A 21 -3.94 -1.10 -34.01
N LYS A 22 -4.49 -2.30 -33.76
CA LYS A 22 -5.87 -2.65 -34.18
C LYS A 22 -6.95 -1.78 -33.52
N GLN A 23 -6.65 -1.15 -32.38
CA GLN A 23 -7.53 -0.22 -31.68
C GLN A 23 -7.31 1.24 -32.09
N GLY A 24 -6.46 1.51 -33.09
CA GLY A 24 -6.23 2.85 -33.64
C GLY A 24 -4.97 3.55 -33.12
N MET A 25 -4.07 2.85 -32.42
CA MET A 25 -2.79 3.42 -31.98
C MET A 25 -1.88 3.73 -33.20
N PRO A 26 -1.35 4.96 -33.32
CA PRO A 26 -0.38 5.32 -34.36
C PRO A 26 0.89 4.46 -34.32
N ARG A 27 1.58 4.35 -35.47
CA ARG A 27 2.84 3.59 -35.61
C ARG A 27 4.12 4.42 -35.43
N ASP A 28 3.95 5.70 -35.14
CA ASP A 28 5.02 6.60 -34.72
C ASP A 28 5.15 6.54 -33.20
N LEU A 29 6.37 6.53 -32.67
CA LEU A 29 6.64 6.31 -31.26
C LEU A 29 6.05 7.42 -30.39
N ASP A 30 6.29 8.69 -30.75
CA ASP A 30 5.85 9.83 -29.94
C ASP A 30 4.33 9.97 -29.93
N LEU A 31 3.71 9.77 -31.10
CA LEU A 31 2.25 9.75 -31.24
C LEU A 31 1.62 8.55 -30.54
N ALA A 32 2.28 7.39 -30.53
CA ALA A 32 1.81 6.21 -29.80
C ALA A 32 1.87 6.43 -28.27
N ILE A 33 2.90 7.11 -27.76
CA ILE A 33 3.00 7.47 -26.34
C ILE A 33 1.86 8.41 -25.95
N ALA A 34 1.63 9.48 -26.74
CA ALA A 34 0.54 10.42 -26.50
C ALA A 34 -0.83 9.72 -26.55
N TRP A 35 -1.05 8.89 -27.57
CA TRP A 35 -2.28 8.11 -27.72
C TRP A 35 -2.51 7.15 -26.56
N ARG A 36 -1.46 6.49 -26.05
CA ARG A 36 -1.57 5.59 -24.89
C ARG A 36 -1.92 6.34 -23.61
N LYS A 37 -1.38 7.55 -23.39
CA LYS A 37 -1.72 8.39 -22.23
C LYS A 37 -3.18 8.84 -22.24
N SER A 38 -3.74 9.14 -23.41
CA SER A 38 -5.13 9.60 -23.53
C SER A 38 -6.15 8.46 -23.57
N ASN A 39 -5.79 7.29 -24.11
CA ASN A 39 -6.77 6.21 -24.36
C ASN A 39 -6.68 5.03 -23.38
N LEU A 40 -5.55 4.83 -22.70
CA LEU A 40 -5.43 3.76 -21.72
C LEU A 40 -5.68 4.29 -20.31
N GLN A 41 -6.67 3.71 -19.63
CA GLN A 41 -6.95 4.06 -18.24
C GLN A 41 -5.83 3.56 -17.31
N PRO A 42 -5.28 4.41 -16.42
CA PRO A 42 -4.18 4.05 -15.51
C PRO A 42 -4.46 2.81 -14.66
N PHE A 43 -5.72 2.60 -14.27
CA PHE A 43 -6.17 1.50 -13.41
C PHE A 43 -6.39 0.15 -14.11
N ARG A 44 -6.23 0.08 -15.44
CA ARG A 44 -6.40 -1.16 -16.24
C ARG A 44 -5.13 -1.65 -16.92
N MET A 45 -4.00 -0.95 -16.76
CA MET A 45 -2.73 -1.38 -17.32
C MET A 45 -2.05 -2.42 -16.43
N LYS A 46 -1.43 -3.45 -17.02
CA LYS A 46 -0.73 -4.52 -16.29
C LYS A 46 0.39 -4.00 -15.37
N SER A 47 0.97 -2.84 -15.66
CA SER A 47 1.98 -2.19 -14.82
C SER A 47 1.43 -1.65 -13.50
N THR A 48 0.12 -1.47 -13.39
CA THR A 48 -0.59 -0.90 -12.24
C THR A 48 -1.60 -1.88 -11.64
N ARG A 49 -1.64 -3.12 -12.12
CA ARG A 49 -2.58 -4.15 -11.64
C ARG A 49 -1.95 -4.88 -10.46
N ILE A 50 -2.44 -4.57 -9.25
CA ILE A 50 -2.16 -5.35 -8.04
C ILE A 50 -2.59 -6.81 -8.30
N GLY A 51 -1.67 -7.77 -8.10
CA GLY A 51 -1.94 -9.21 -8.17
C GLY A 51 -1.79 -9.89 -9.55
N GLY A 52 -1.26 -9.23 -10.57
CA GLY A 52 -1.01 -9.88 -11.87
C GLY A 52 0.23 -10.77 -11.85
N ASN A 53 0.07 -12.09 -11.70
CA ASN A 53 1.14 -13.10 -11.82
C ASN A 53 2.01 -12.84 -13.06
N SER A 54 3.15 -12.20 -12.83
CA SER A 54 4.16 -11.96 -13.85
C SER A 54 4.99 -13.23 -13.89
N GLY A 55 4.62 -14.17 -14.76
CA GLY A 55 5.28 -15.47 -14.92
C GLY A 55 6.74 -15.40 -15.41
N LYS A 56 7.57 -14.55 -14.80
CA LYS A 56 9.02 -14.58 -14.90
C LYS A 56 9.53 -15.39 -13.71
N PRO A 57 10.34 -16.44 -13.94
CA PRO A 57 11.09 -17.05 -12.84
C PRO A 57 11.98 -15.97 -12.22
N TYR A 58 12.08 -15.99 -10.90
CA TYR A 58 12.85 -15.07 -10.08
C TYR A 58 14.32 -15.08 -10.55
N GLN A 59 14.69 -14.15 -11.44
CA GLN A 59 16.08 -13.86 -11.73
C GLN A 59 16.51 -12.77 -10.76
N SER A 60 17.42 -13.12 -9.86
CA SER A 60 18.19 -12.19 -9.05
C SER A 60 18.94 -11.24 -9.98
N ALA A 61 18.30 -10.13 -10.34
CA ALA A 61 18.94 -9.08 -11.11
C ALA A 61 20.02 -8.45 -10.23
N GLN A 62 21.28 -8.67 -10.60
CA GLN A 62 22.37 -7.77 -10.23
C GLN A 62 22.01 -6.38 -10.74
N ILE A 63 21.64 -5.48 -9.82
CA ILE A 63 21.29 -4.11 -10.16
C ILE A 63 22.59 -3.32 -10.31
N ASN A 64 22.92 -2.97 -11.54
CA ASN A 64 23.86 -1.91 -11.84
C ASN A 64 23.30 -0.58 -11.30
N LYS A 65 24.05 0.03 -10.39
CA LYS A 65 23.93 1.41 -9.93
C LYS A 65 23.74 2.36 -11.12
N SER A 66 22.66 3.12 -11.15
CA SER A 66 22.73 4.55 -11.52
C SER A 66 21.47 5.33 -11.16
N ALA A 67 21.71 6.35 -10.32
CA ALA A 67 21.02 7.63 -10.22
C ALA A 67 19.54 7.66 -9.79
N ILE A 68 19.32 7.40 -8.50
CA ILE A 68 18.54 8.34 -7.68
C ILE A 68 19.49 8.80 -6.58
N ALA A 69 19.81 10.09 -6.60
CA ALA A 69 20.59 10.75 -5.58
C ALA A 69 19.72 10.93 -4.32
N SER A 70 19.81 9.96 -3.42
CA SER A 70 19.67 10.11 -1.98
C SER A 70 20.56 9.03 -1.38
N ASP A 71 21.82 9.39 -1.22
CA ASP A 71 22.91 8.52 -0.79
C ASP A 71 22.82 8.32 0.72
N GLU A 72 21.94 7.42 1.15
CA GLU A 72 22.03 6.78 2.47
C GLU A 72 22.14 5.28 2.24
N VAL A 73 23.37 4.82 2.02
CA VAL A 73 23.71 3.41 2.05
C VAL A 73 23.64 2.97 3.50
N TYR A 74 22.45 2.61 3.96
CA TYR A 74 22.26 2.04 5.30
C TYR A 74 23.05 0.74 5.43
N CYS A 75 23.78 0.59 6.53
CA CYS A 75 24.44 -0.66 6.89
C CYS A 75 23.41 -1.78 7.10
N ALA A 76 23.79 -3.05 6.92
CA ALA A 76 22.88 -4.20 7.07
C ALA A 76 22.19 -4.26 8.45
N GLU A 77 22.86 -3.76 9.49
CA GLU A 77 22.35 -3.61 10.85
C GLU A 77 21.27 -2.51 10.95
N GLU A 78 21.45 -1.41 10.22
CA GLU A 78 20.48 -0.30 10.15
C GLU A 78 19.23 -0.72 9.35
N ILE A 79 19.40 -1.45 8.25
CA ILE A 79 18.28 -2.03 7.48
C ILE A 79 17.49 -3.02 8.35
N SER A 80 18.17 -3.83 9.17
CA SER A 80 17.53 -4.73 10.13
C SER A 80 16.77 -3.96 11.23
N GLY A 81 17.37 -2.87 11.73
CA GLY A 81 16.75 -1.98 12.72
C GLY A 81 15.48 -1.30 12.18
N VAL A 82 15.57 -0.69 10.99
CA VAL A 82 14.43 -0.03 10.32
C VAL A 82 13.34 -1.03 9.96
N THR A 83 13.71 -2.21 9.44
CA THR A 83 12.75 -3.28 9.15
C THR A 83 12.01 -3.72 10.42
N LYS A 84 12.73 -3.92 11.53
CA LYS A 84 12.14 -4.27 12.82
C LYS A 84 11.24 -3.15 13.35
N ALA A 85 11.66 -1.89 13.20
CA ALA A 85 10.87 -0.74 13.60
C ALA A 85 9.55 -0.70 12.85
N LEU A 86 9.61 -0.79 11.52
CA LEU A 86 8.44 -0.69 10.67
C LEU A 86 7.49 -1.89 10.76
N ARG A 87 8.00 -3.12 10.92
CA ARG A 87 7.16 -4.33 10.91
C ARG A 87 6.63 -4.76 12.27
N LYS A 88 7.22 -4.26 13.36
CA LYS A 88 6.88 -4.70 14.72
C LYS A 88 6.66 -3.55 15.69
N ILE A 89 7.56 -2.56 15.73
CA ILE A 89 7.53 -1.52 16.77
C ILE A 89 6.41 -0.52 16.48
N VAL A 90 6.41 0.10 15.30
CA VAL A 90 5.41 1.09 14.90
C VAL A 90 3.99 0.51 14.88
N PRO A 91 3.73 -0.68 14.29
CA PRO A 91 2.46 -1.38 14.41
C PRO A 91 1.92 -1.45 15.84
N ASN A 92 2.75 -1.93 16.76
CA ASN A 92 2.36 -2.09 18.16
C ASN A 92 2.19 -0.76 18.90
N LEU A 93 2.94 0.29 18.55
CA LEU A 93 2.81 1.59 19.21
C LEU A 93 1.60 2.39 18.71
N TRP A 94 1.39 2.44 17.40
CA TRP A 94 0.39 3.32 16.80
C TRP A 94 -0.97 2.65 16.66
N PHE A 95 -1.00 1.37 16.30
CA PHE A 95 -2.26 0.70 15.97
C PHE A 95 -2.88 -0.07 17.14
N SER A 96 -2.16 -0.17 18.27
CA SER A 96 -2.77 -0.61 19.54
C SER A 96 -3.61 0.48 20.21
N GLN A 97 -3.34 1.76 19.91
CA GLN A 97 -3.92 2.93 20.59
C GLN A 97 -5.24 3.39 19.97
N ILE A 98 -6.20 2.46 19.81
CA ILE A 98 -7.51 2.74 19.19
C ILE A 98 -8.26 3.87 19.94
N GLY A 99 -8.07 3.96 21.26
CA GLY A 99 -8.65 5.03 22.09
C GLY A 99 -8.17 6.44 21.73
N TRP A 100 -6.97 6.59 21.17
CA TRP A 100 -6.47 7.90 20.73
C TRP A 100 -7.22 8.38 19.49
N LEU A 101 -7.48 7.48 18.53
CA LEU A 101 -8.35 7.79 17.39
C LEU A 101 -9.79 8.08 17.84
N ALA A 102 -10.30 7.35 18.84
CA ALA A 102 -11.62 7.60 19.42
C ALA A 102 -11.74 9.04 19.93
N THR A 103 -10.73 9.47 20.70
CA THR A 103 -10.68 10.80 21.31
C THR A 103 -10.61 11.88 20.24
N ALA A 104 -9.73 11.73 19.25
CA ALA A 104 -9.57 12.68 18.16
C ALA A 104 -10.85 12.83 17.32
N LEU A 105 -11.53 11.72 16.99
CA LEU A 105 -12.79 11.77 16.24
C LEU A 105 -13.91 12.42 17.05
N ARG A 106 -13.98 12.13 18.36
CA ARG A 106 -14.93 12.76 19.28
C ARG A 106 -14.73 14.27 19.36
N GLU A 107 -13.50 14.73 19.54
CA GLU A 107 -13.16 16.17 19.60
C GLU A 107 -13.55 16.92 18.33
N GLN A 108 -13.54 16.24 17.18
CA GLN A 108 -13.99 16.78 15.90
C GLN A 108 -15.51 16.62 15.66
N GLY A 109 -16.26 16.13 16.66
CA GLY A 109 -17.71 15.93 16.57
C GLY A 109 -18.14 14.77 15.68
N VAL A 110 -17.22 13.87 15.31
CA VAL A 110 -17.49 12.72 14.44
C VAL A 110 -18.11 11.60 15.27
N LYS A 111 -19.37 11.27 14.97
CA LYS A 111 -20.08 10.15 15.61
C LYS A 111 -19.71 8.83 14.94
N VAL A 112 -19.05 7.94 15.69
CA VAL A 112 -18.68 6.60 15.25
C VAL A 112 -18.96 5.58 16.35
N THR A 113 -19.23 4.34 15.97
CA THR A 113 -19.28 3.22 16.92
C THR A 113 -17.88 2.64 17.17
N PRO A 114 -17.65 1.94 18.29
CA PRO A 114 -16.40 1.22 18.52
C PRO A 114 -15.99 0.28 17.38
N GLU A 115 -16.95 -0.41 16.77
CA GLU A 115 -16.70 -1.33 15.65
C GLU A 115 -16.24 -0.57 14.40
N GLN A 116 -16.86 0.57 14.10
CA GLN A 116 -16.44 1.45 13.01
C GLN A 116 -15.03 1.99 13.25
N LEU A 117 -14.70 2.30 14.50
CA LEU A 117 -13.39 2.79 14.90
C LEU A 117 -12.29 1.72 14.75
N ILE A 118 -12.56 0.48 15.21
CA ILE A 118 -11.66 -0.66 15.01
C ILE A 118 -11.48 -0.93 13.50
N GLY A 119 -12.57 -0.85 12.72
CA GLY A 119 -12.52 -0.96 11.27
C GLY A 119 -11.66 0.10 10.60
N ALA A 120 -11.82 1.37 11.00
CA ALA A 120 -11.00 2.48 10.50
C ALA A 120 -9.51 2.27 10.85
N GLN A 121 -9.19 1.88 12.08
CA GLN A 121 -7.83 1.60 12.50
C GLN A 121 -7.22 0.41 11.72
N SER A 122 -8.04 -0.60 11.39
CA SER A 122 -7.61 -1.76 10.58
C SER A 122 -7.28 -1.36 9.14
N ILE A 123 -8.07 -0.45 8.55
CA ILE A 123 -7.79 0.09 7.20
C ILE A 123 -6.49 0.90 7.22
N LEU A 124 -6.31 1.77 8.23
CA LEU A 124 -5.06 2.53 8.38
C LEU A 124 -3.85 1.59 8.52
N PHE A 125 -4.00 0.48 9.23
CA PHE A 125 -2.94 -0.50 9.38
C PHE A 125 -2.59 -1.19 8.05
N LEU A 126 -3.60 -1.53 7.23
CA LEU A 126 -3.38 -2.09 5.89
C LEU A 126 -2.59 -1.13 4.98
N ILE A 127 -3.01 0.14 4.95
CA ILE A 127 -2.33 1.20 4.18
C ILE A 127 -0.88 1.36 4.65
N TYR A 128 -0.66 1.31 5.97
CA TYR A 128 0.67 1.38 6.55
C TYR A 128 1.56 0.20 6.12
N MET A 129 1.04 -1.04 6.12
CA MET A 129 1.82 -2.20 5.68
C MET A 129 2.26 -2.08 4.23
N GLU A 130 1.36 -1.66 3.35
CA GLU A 130 1.66 -1.44 1.93
C GLU A 130 2.73 -0.35 1.77
N THR A 131 2.58 0.77 2.47
CA THR A 131 3.56 1.88 2.43
C THR A 131 4.93 1.46 2.97
N ALA A 132 4.96 0.68 4.04
CA ALA A 132 6.20 0.23 4.66
C ALA A 132 6.91 -0.84 3.80
N ASP A 133 6.19 -1.76 3.17
CA ASP A 133 6.78 -2.72 2.23
C ASP A 133 7.28 -2.03 0.95
N ASP A 134 6.56 -1.02 0.46
CA ASP A 134 7.02 -0.18 -0.65
C ASP A 134 8.29 0.60 -0.31
N LEU A 135 8.41 1.10 0.93
CA LEU A 135 9.63 1.78 1.40
C LEU A 135 10.80 0.80 1.53
N LEU A 136 10.55 -0.37 2.13
CA LEU A 136 11.56 -1.41 2.33
C LEU A 136 11.88 -2.21 1.06
N LYS A 137 11.13 -2.00 -0.03
CA LYS A 137 11.22 -2.76 -1.28
C LYS A 137 11.18 -4.28 -1.05
N SER A 138 10.44 -4.72 -0.04
CA SER A 138 10.30 -6.13 0.30
C SER A 138 8.94 -6.40 0.93
N GLU A 139 8.34 -7.54 0.58
CA GLU A 139 7.13 -8.00 1.24
C GLU A 139 7.47 -8.61 2.60
N GLY A 140 6.70 -8.22 3.62
CA GLY A 140 6.98 -8.52 5.01
C GLY A 140 5.86 -9.26 5.72
N ARG A 141 6.23 -9.99 6.78
CA ARG A 141 5.26 -10.34 7.82
C ARG A 141 5.20 -9.21 8.85
N TYR A 142 3.99 -8.68 9.04
CA TYR A 142 3.68 -7.72 10.08
C TYR A 142 3.03 -8.43 11.26
N THR A 143 3.30 -7.95 12.47
CA THR A 143 2.56 -8.38 13.65
C THR A 143 1.42 -7.41 13.86
N ALA A 144 0.19 -7.85 13.62
CA ALA A 144 -0.99 -7.05 13.92
C ALA A 144 -1.19 -6.95 15.44
N PRO A 145 -1.50 -5.75 15.98
CA PRO A 145 -1.86 -5.59 17.39
C PRO A 145 -3.07 -6.44 17.77
N ALA A 146 -3.07 -6.98 18.99
CA ALA A 146 -4.16 -7.80 19.51
C ALA A 146 -5.52 -7.09 19.48
N SER A 147 -5.53 -5.77 19.70
CA SER A 147 -6.73 -4.93 19.64
C SER A 147 -7.39 -4.89 18.27
N LEU A 148 -6.62 -5.05 17.18
CA LEU A 148 -7.14 -5.13 15.81
C LEU A 148 -7.56 -6.55 15.43
N MET A 149 -7.05 -7.56 16.12
CA MET A 149 -7.39 -8.96 15.87
C MET A 149 -8.57 -9.45 16.70
N ALA A 150 -9.00 -8.68 17.70
CA ALA A 150 -10.11 -9.01 18.59
C ALA A 150 -11.42 -9.16 17.81
N LYS A 151 -12.09 -10.30 17.99
CA LYS A 151 -13.38 -10.64 17.38
C LYS A 151 -14.45 -10.85 18.45
N PRO A 152 -15.75 -10.71 18.07
CA PRO A 152 -16.84 -11.14 18.93
C PRO A 152 -16.65 -12.61 19.36
N GLY A 153 -16.51 -12.84 20.66
CA GLY A 153 -16.21 -14.16 21.24
C GLY A 153 -14.83 -14.27 21.89
N ASP A 154 -13.91 -13.36 21.60
CA ASP A 154 -12.60 -13.31 22.25
C ASP A 154 -12.71 -12.68 23.64
N GLU A 155 -11.89 -13.15 24.60
CA GLU A 155 -11.88 -12.65 25.99
C GLU A 155 -11.62 -11.13 26.08
N ILE A 156 -10.80 -10.60 25.16
CA ILE A 156 -10.43 -9.18 25.13
C ILE A 156 -11.51 -8.29 24.48
N TYR A 157 -12.44 -8.86 23.73
CA TYR A 157 -13.39 -8.08 22.92
C TYR A 157 -14.39 -7.28 23.76
N PRO A 158 -15.06 -7.85 24.79
CA PRO A 158 -16.02 -7.10 25.60
C PRO A 158 -15.40 -5.91 26.34
N SER A 159 -14.19 -6.10 26.88
CA SER A 159 -13.48 -5.03 27.61
C SER A 159 -13.00 -3.91 26.68
N LEU A 160 -12.53 -4.26 25.49
CA LEU A 160 -12.16 -3.29 24.44
C LEU A 160 -13.35 -2.43 24.04
N ILE A 161 -14.49 -3.05 23.72
CA ILE A 161 -15.70 -2.33 23.30
C ILE A 161 -16.23 -1.43 24.42
N ALA A 162 -16.25 -1.91 25.67
CA ALA A 162 -16.68 -1.10 26.81
C ALA A 162 -15.78 0.14 27.02
N SER A 163 -14.46 -0.03 26.88
CA SER A 163 -13.49 1.07 26.98
C SER A 163 -13.70 2.12 25.88
N LEU A 164 -13.84 1.68 24.63
CA LEU A 164 -14.07 2.57 23.49
C LEU A 164 -15.42 3.30 23.61
N ASN A 165 -16.48 2.61 24.03
CA ASN A 165 -17.77 3.24 24.29
C ASN A 165 -17.65 4.33 25.35
N ARG A 166 -16.94 4.09 26.45
CA ARG A 166 -16.71 5.12 27.47
C ARG A 166 -16.03 6.35 26.89
N ILE A 167 -14.97 6.19 26.10
CA ILE A 167 -14.26 7.31 25.48
C ILE A 167 -15.20 8.09 24.55
N LEU A 168 -15.97 7.39 23.73
CA LEU A 168 -16.89 8.00 22.76
C LEU A 168 -18.13 8.65 23.41
N SER A 169 -18.48 8.25 24.64
CA SER A 169 -19.66 8.72 25.38
C SER A 169 -19.35 9.80 26.41
N GLU A 170 -18.08 10.07 26.71
CA GLU A 170 -17.68 11.22 27.50
C GLU A 170 -18.04 12.50 26.70
N ASP A 171 -19.27 12.98 26.87
CA ASP A 171 -19.64 14.34 26.55
C ASP A 171 -18.63 15.25 27.29
N ASN A 172 -17.97 16.14 26.56
CA ASN A 172 -17.06 17.12 27.13
C ASN A 172 -17.84 17.97 28.15
N ALA A 173 -17.83 17.55 29.41
CA ALA A 173 -18.16 18.39 30.55
C ALA A 173 -16.98 19.33 30.76
N THR A 174 -16.89 20.36 29.90
CA THR A 174 -16.38 21.73 30.13
C THR A 174 -16.19 22.44 28.80
#